data_AF-A0A371HN30-F1
#
_entry.id   AF-A0A371HN30-F1
#
_cell.length_a   1.000
_cell.length_b   1.000
_cell.length_c   1.000
_cell.angle_alpha   90.00
_cell.angle_beta   90.00
_cell.angle_gamma   90.00
#
_symmetry.space_group_name_H-M   'P 1'
#
loop_
_entity.id
_entity.type
_entity.pdbx_description
1 polymer ?
#
loop_
_entity_poly.entity_id
_entity_poly.type
_entity_poly.pdbx_seq_one_letter_code
_entity_poly.pdbx_strand_id
1 'polypeptide(L)'
;MAEVLYWISTFVLILTLLCILGYQLILLVDLEFDYINPYDSTSRINQVVLPEFIIQGIFCFTNLISGHWFIFLISLPFLYYNVILEHLADVTEIYNKLNWEKKKRLFKVAYLVLLGMDAYRGCALTGGLPSMLADRVWNF
;
A
#
# COMPACT_ATOMS: atom_id res chain seq x y z
N MET A 1 -7.39 -11.06 22.72
CA MET A 1 -8.36 -11.17 21.62
C MET A 1 -8.32 -9.94 20.70
N ALA A 2 -8.51 -8.72 21.22
CA ALA A 2 -8.47 -7.49 20.41
C ALA A 2 -7.14 -7.28 19.64
N GLU A 3 -6.00 -7.53 20.30
CA GLU A 3 -4.67 -7.42 19.68
C GLU A 3 -4.50 -8.32 18.45
N VAL A 4 -4.95 -9.58 18.53
CA VAL A 4 -4.84 -10.53 17.41
C VAL A 4 -5.74 -10.10 16.24
N LEU A 5 -6.94 -9.59 16.53
CA LEU A 5 -7.84 -9.05 15.51
C LEU A 5 -7.25 -7.81 14.82
N TYR A 6 -6.55 -6.96 15.56
CA TYR A 6 -5.82 -5.83 15.01
C TYR A 6 -4.73 -6.27 14.03
N TRP A 7 -3.88 -7.23 14.42
CA TRP A 7 -2.82 -7.74 13.55
C TRP A 7 -3.38 -8.37 12.27
N ILE A 8 -4.44 -9.18 12.38
CA ILE A 8 -5.10 -9.78 11.21
C ILE A 8 -5.71 -8.70 10.31
N SER A 9 -6.43 -7.73 10.87
CA SER A 9 -7.02 -6.62 10.11
C SER A 9 -5.96 -5.81 9.37
N THR A 10 -4.87 -5.46 10.05
CA THR A 10 -3.73 -4.72 9.50
C THR A 10 -3.07 -5.49 8.35
N PHE A 11 -2.89 -6.80 8.51
CA PHE A 11 -2.32 -7.67 7.47
C PHE A 11 -3.20 -7.71 6.21
N VAL A 12 -4.52 -7.88 6.37
CA VAL A 12 -5.46 -7.89 5.25
C VAL A 12 -5.48 -6.53 4.53
N LEU A 13 -5.44 -5.42 5.26
CA LEU A 13 -5.38 -4.07 4.69
C LEU A 13 -4.09 -3.85 3.89
N ILE A 14 -2.93 -4.27 4.42
CA ILE A 14 -1.64 -4.18 3.72
C ILE A 14 -1.64 -5.02 2.44
N LEU A 15 -2.16 -6.26 2.49
CA LEU A 15 -2.29 -7.10 1.29
C LEU A 15 -3.19 -6.46 0.24
N THR A 16 -4.32 -5.88 0.65
CA THR A 16 -5.25 -5.22 -0.27
C THR A 16 -4.59 -4.01 -0.95
N LEU A 17 -3.84 -3.20 -0.20
CA LEU A 17 -3.08 -2.07 -0.74
C LEU A 17 -1.99 -2.54 -1.72
N LEU A 18 -1.28 -3.62 -1.40
CA LEU A 18 -0.29 -4.23 -2.28
C LEU A 18 -0.90 -4.68 -3.62
N CYS A 19 -2.05 -5.34 -3.60
CA CYS A 19 -2.75 -5.75 -4.81
C CYS A 19 -3.16 -4.55 -5.68
N ILE A 20 -3.69 -3.48 -5.07
CA ILE A 20 -4.11 -2.27 -5.78
C ILE A 20 -2.90 -1.56 -6.39
N LEU A 21 -1.82 -1.36 -5.63
CA LEU A 21 -0.59 -0.75 -6.13
C LEU A 21 0.07 -1.60 -7.22
N GLY A 22 0.06 -2.92 -7.07
CA GLY A 22 0.55 -3.86 -8.08
C GLY A 22 -0.24 -3.74 -9.39
N TYR A 23 -1.57 -3.68 -9.31
CA TYR A 23 -2.43 -3.48 -10.47
C TYR A 23 -2.16 -2.15 -11.19
N GLN A 24 -1.98 -1.06 -10.43
CA GLN A 24 -1.61 0.24 -11.00
C GLN A 24 -0.22 0.22 -11.64
N LEU A 25 0.75 -0.49 -11.06
CA LEU A 25 2.09 -0.64 -11.65
C LEU A 25 2.04 -1.41 -12.98
N ILE A 26 1.21 -2.46 -13.08
CA ILE A 26 1.00 -3.20 -14.33
C ILE A 26 0.42 -2.28 -15.40
N LEU A 27 -0.64 -1.52 -15.08
CA LEU A 27 -1.23 -0.54 -16.02
C LEU A 27 -0.22 0.51 -16.49
N LEU A 28 0.68 0.93 -15.60
CA LEU A 28 1.69 1.95 -15.88
C LEU A 28 2.83 1.38 -16.75
N VAL A 29 3.15 0.09 -16.59
CA VAL A 29 4.08 -0.65 -17.44
C VAL A 29 3.47 -0.95 -18.81
N ASP A 30 2.19 -1.34 -18.88
CA ASP A 30 1.47 -1.55 -20.16
C ASP A 30 1.42 -0.26 -20.98
N LEU A 31 1.35 0.90 -20.31
CA LEU A 31 1.45 2.21 -20.92
C LEU A 31 2.88 2.52 -21.42
N GLU A 32 3.92 2.12 -20.69
CA GLU A 32 5.33 2.34 -21.05
C GLU A 32 5.73 1.54 -22.31
N PHE A 33 5.15 0.34 -22.50
CA PHE A 33 5.40 -0.53 -23.64
C PHE A 33 4.47 -0.29 -24.84
N ASP A 34 3.68 0.80 -24.82
CA ASP A 34 2.79 1.25 -25.90
C ASP A 34 1.74 0.20 -26.32
N TYR A 35 1.35 -0.68 -25.38
CA TYR A 35 0.47 -1.82 -25.67
C TYR A 35 -1.02 -1.45 -25.62
N ILE A 36 -1.36 -0.30 -25.02
CA ILE A 36 -2.74 0.11 -24.75
C ILE A 36 -2.91 1.63 -24.91
N ASN A 37 -4.12 2.06 -25.27
CA ASN A 37 -4.42 3.47 -25.47
C ASN A 37 -4.25 4.27 -24.16
N PRO A 38 -3.47 5.38 -24.15
CA PRO A 38 -3.29 6.22 -22.97
C PRO A 38 -4.58 6.73 -22.34
N TYR A 39 -5.63 6.95 -23.14
CA TYR A 39 -6.94 7.38 -22.66
C TYR A 39 -7.65 6.31 -21.83
N ASP A 40 -7.54 5.04 -22.21
CA ASP A 40 -8.17 3.94 -21.45
C ASP A 40 -7.41 3.68 -20.15
N SER A 41 -6.08 3.73 -20.18
CA SER A 41 -5.25 3.53 -18.98
C SER A 41 -5.43 4.64 -17.94
N THR A 42 -5.53 5.90 -18.35
CA THR A 42 -5.73 7.02 -17.41
C THR A 42 -7.10 6.95 -16.73
N SER A 43 -8.16 6.60 -17.46
CA SER A 43 -9.50 6.37 -16.90
C SER A 43 -9.49 5.25 -15.86
N ARG A 44 -8.84 4.11 -16.17
CA ARG A 44 -8.71 2.98 -15.24
C ARG A 44 -7.86 3.31 -14.01
N ILE A 45 -6.76 4.03 -14.18
CA ILE A 45 -5.93 4.48 -13.05
C ILE A 45 -6.75 5.38 -12.14
N ASN A 46 -7.51 6.33 -12.67
CA ASN A 46 -8.33 7.24 -11.85
C ASN A 46 -9.41 6.48 -11.04
N GLN A 47 -10.06 5.49 -11.66
CA GLN A 47 -11.03 4.63 -10.97
C GLN A 47 -10.42 3.78 -9.85
N VAL A 48 -9.13 3.43 -9.95
CA VAL A 48 -8.42 2.62 -8.95
C VAL A 48 -7.69 3.45 -7.89
N VAL A 49 -7.44 4.74 -8.15
CA VAL A 49 -6.87 5.66 -7.14
C VAL A 49 -7.86 5.93 -6.00
N LEU A 50 -9.15 6.07 -6.31
CA LEU A 50 -10.22 6.23 -5.30
C LEU A 50 -10.26 5.10 -4.24
N PRO A 51 -10.34 3.81 -4.63
CA PRO A 51 -10.32 2.72 -3.65
C PRO A 51 -8.97 2.60 -2.92
N GLU A 52 -7.83 2.92 -3.55
CA GLU A 52 -6.53 3.01 -2.85
C GLU A 52 -6.62 3.99 -1.68
N PHE A 53 -7.15 5.18 -1.95
CA PHE A 53 -7.29 6.24 -0.96
C PHE A 53 -8.18 5.85 0.21
N ILE A 54 -9.34 5.26 -0.08
CA ILE A 54 -10.29 4.80 0.94
C ILE A 54 -9.63 3.75 1.85
N ILE A 55 -8.97 2.75 1.27
CA ILE A 55 -8.34 1.66 2.04
C ILE A 55 -7.16 2.20 2.85
N GLN A 56 -6.38 3.14 2.32
CA GLN A 56 -5.30 3.78 3.05
C GLN A 56 -5.82 4.66 4.21
N GLY A 57 -6.97 5.31 4.03
CA GLY A 57 -7.67 6.02 5.10
C GLY A 57 -8.14 5.08 6.22
N ILE A 58 -8.72 3.93 5.85
CA ILE A 58 -9.12 2.88 6.81
C ILE A 58 -7.90 2.35 7.56
N PHE A 59 -6.80 2.08 6.87
CA PHE A 59 -5.53 1.65 7.49
C PHE A 59 -5.03 2.68 8.50
N CYS A 60 -5.02 3.96 8.13
CA CYS A 60 -4.62 5.06 9.00
C CYS A 60 -5.51 5.14 10.25
N PHE A 61 -6.83 5.02 10.08
CA PHE A 61 -7.80 5.04 11.18
C PHE A 61 -7.66 3.85 12.12
N THR A 62 -7.44 2.64 11.59
CA THR A 62 -7.18 1.43 12.39
C THR A 62 -5.92 1.58 13.23
N ASN A 63 -4.84 2.18 12.69
CA ASN A 63 -3.61 2.46 13.44
C ASN A 63 -3.81 3.52 14.54
N LEU A 64 -4.67 4.51 14.29
CA LEU A 64 -5.00 5.56 15.27
C LEU A 64 -5.75 4.96 16.48
N ILE A 65 -6.75 4.11 16.24
CA ILE A 65 -7.53 3.44 17.31
C ILE A 65 -6.63 2.53 18.14
N SER A 66 -5.72 1.80 17.50
CA SER A 66 -4.79 0.89 18.19
C SER A 66 -3.63 1.59 18.90
N GLY A 67 -3.60 2.92 18.93
CA GLY A 67 -2.58 3.68 19.64
C GLY A 67 -1.18 3.61 19.02
N HIS A 68 -1.05 3.27 17.74
CA HIS A 68 0.22 3.24 17.02
C HIS A 68 0.49 4.59 16.34
N TRP A 69 0.65 5.64 17.15
CA TRP A 69 0.77 7.04 16.72
C TRP A 69 1.92 7.31 15.75
N PHE A 70 3.03 6.57 15.87
CA PHE A 70 4.20 6.76 15.00
C PHE A 70 3.92 6.33 13.56
N ILE A 71 3.23 5.20 13.37
CA ILE A 71 2.85 4.69 12.04
C ILE A 71 1.78 5.60 11.40
N PHE A 72 0.87 6.13 12.23
CA PHE A 72 -0.13 7.12 11.81
C PHE A 72 0.52 8.43 11.31
N LEU A 73 1.49 8.98 12.04
CA LEU A 73 2.17 10.22 11.66
C LEU A 73 2.98 10.09 10.35
N ILE A 74 3.53 8.90 10.07
CA ILE A 74 4.26 8.65 8.81
C ILE A 74 3.30 8.45 7.63
N SER A 75 2.09 7.91 7.88
CA SER A 75 1.08 7.66 6.83
C SER A 75 0.23 8.88 6.48
N LEU A 76 0.11 9.86 7.38
CA LEU A 76 -0.63 11.13 7.20
C LEU A 76 -0.14 11.99 6.01
N PRO A 77 1.18 12.24 5.83
CA PRO A 77 1.71 12.99 4.69
C PRO A 77 1.32 12.36 3.35
N PHE A 78 1.32 11.03 3.26
CA PHE A 78 0.93 10.31 2.05
C PHE A 78 -0.55 10.46 1.72
N LEU A 79 -1.41 10.45 2.75
CA LEU A 79 -2.84 10.69 2.60
C LEU A 79 -3.10 12.13 2.11
N TYR A 80 -2.46 13.11 2.75
CA TYR A 80 -2.61 14.54 2.45
C TYR A 80 -2.14 14.88 1.03
N TYR A 81 -1.00 14.33 0.60
CA TYR A 81 -0.51 14.49 -0.76
C TYR A 81 -1.46 13.90 -1.81
N ASN A 82 -2.13 12.79 -1.50
CA ASN A 82 -3.10 12.19 -2.43
C ASN A 82 -4.35 13.07 -2.61
N VAL A 83 -4.87 13.69 -1.54
CA VAL A 83 -6.05 14.57 -1.59
C VAL A 83 -5.79 15.84 -2.40
N ILE A 84 -4.62 16.44 -2.23
CA ILE A 84 -4.29 17.70 -2.93
C ILE A 84 -4.09 17.50 -4.43
N LEU A 85 -3.68 16.30 -4.85
CA LEU A 85 -3.44 15.95 -6.25
C LEU A 85 -4.69 15.43 -6.97
N GLU A 86 -5.88 15.42 -6.33
CA GLU A 86 -7.16 15.04 -6.95
C GLU A 86 -7.68 16.03 -8.03
N HIS A 87 -6.82 16.88 -8.59
CA HIS A 87 -7.15 17.56 -9.83
C HIS A 87 -6.73 16.67 -11.00
N LEU A 88 -7.69 15.85 -11.47
CA LEU A 88 -7.72 15.07 -12.72
C LEU A 88 -6.37 15.04 -13.43
N ALA A 89 -5.61 13.96 -13.23
CA ALA A 89 -4.34 13.77 -13.92
C ALA A 89 -4.56 13.80 -15.44
N ASP A 90 -4.21 14.92 -16.06
CA ASP A 90 -4.41 15.14 -17.48
C ASP A 90 -3.48 14.19 -18.27
N VAL A 91 -4.00 13.62 -19.36
CA VAL A 91 -3.39 12.49 -20.08
C VAL A 91 -1.98 12.82 -20.56
N THR A 92 -1.71 14.08 -20.83
CA THR A 92 -0.42 14.63 -21.27
C THR A 92 0.61 14.79 -20.15
N GLU A 93 0.20 14.97 -18.89
CA GLU A 93 1.13 15.15 -17.77
C GLU A 93 1.62 13.82 -17.18
N ILE A 94 0.77 12.77 -17.20
CA ILE A 94 1.13 11.42 -16.75
C ILE A 94 2.28 10.85 -17.57
N TYR A 95 2.28 11.06 -18.89
CA TYR A 95 3.32 10.53 -19.77
C TYR A 95 4.68 11.19 -19.48
N ASN A 96 4.67 12.49 -19.21
CA ASN A 96 5.89 13.25 -18.92
C ASN A 96 6.44 12.96 -17.51
N LYS A 97 5.58 12.57 -16.56
CA LYS A 97 5.95 12.21 -15.17
C LYS A 97 5.93 10.70 -14.89
N LEU A 98 5.79 9.85 -15.90
CA LEU A 98 5.61 8.40 -15.76
C LEU A 98 6.69 7.74 -14.88
N ASN A 99 7.96 8.06 -15.15
CA ASN A 99 9.11 7.53 -14.41
C ASN A 99 9.12 8.00 -12.94
N TRP A 100 8.59 9.19 -12.67
CA TRP A 100 8.49 9.74 -11.31
C TRP A 100 7.35 9.08 -10.53
N GLU A 101 6.19 8.91 -11.14
CA GLU A 101 5.04 8.22 -10.55
C GLU A 101 5.32 6.74 -10.29
N LYS A 102 6.04 6.06 -11.19
CA LYS A 102 6.52 4.68 -11.00
C LYS A 102 7.43 4.57 -9.78
N LYS A 103 8.40 5.47 -9.62
CA LYS A 103 9.29 5.51 -8.45
C LYS A 103 8.54 5.79 -7.15
N LYS A 104 7.57 6.72 -7.16
CA LYS A 104 6.71 6.97 -5.98
C LYS A 104 5.92 5.73 -5.58
N ARG A 105 5.27 5.05 -6.53
CA ARG A 105 4.47 3.84 -6.25
C ARG A 105 5.35 2.68 -5.78
N LEU A 106 6.54 2.50 -6.35
CA LEU A 106 7.53 1.54 -5.86
C LEU A 106 7.99 1.85 -4.44
N PHE A 107 8.21 3.12 -4.11
CA PHE A 107 8.56 3.52 -2.75
C PHE A 107 7.41 3.24 -1.76
N LYS A 108 6.15 3.49 -2.16
CA LYS A 108 4.96 3.10 -1.37
C LYS A 108 4.90 1.58 -1.13
N VAL A 109 5.14 0.77 -2.16
CA VAL A 109 5.18 -0.70 -2.04
C VAL A 109 6.29 -1.13 -1.08
N ALA A 110 7.49 -0.60 -1.22
CA ALA A 110 8.61 -0.90 -0.31
C ALA A 110 8.26 -0.54 1.14
N TYR A 111 7.67 0.63 1.37
CA TYR A 111 7.19 1.05 2.69
C TYR A 111 6.11 0.10 3.26
N LEU A 112 5.12 -0.29 2.46
CA LEU A 112 4.07 -1.23 2.86
C LEU A 112 4.63 -2.63 3.19
N VAL A 113 5.63 -3.10 2.44
CA VAL A 113 6.29 -4.38 2.71
C VAL A 113 7.05 -4.33 4.03
N LEU A 114 7.79 -3.24 4.31
CA LEU A 114 8.49 -3.05 5.59
C LEU A 114 7.50 -3.05 6.76
N LEU A 115 6.39 -2.30 6.64
CA LEU A 115 5.32 -2.32 7.64
C LEU A 115 4.67 -3.70 7.79
N GLY A 116 4.51 -4.45 6.70
CA GLY A 116 4.00 -5.82 6.73
C GLY A 116 4.92 -6.77 7.49
N MET A 117 6.24 -6.61 7.34
CA MET A 117 7.23 -7.38 8.10
C MET A 117 7.19 -7.04 9.59
N ASP A 118 7.03 -5.77 9.95
CA ASP A 118 6.85 -5.34 11.33
C ASP A 118 5.54 -5.87 11.93
N ALA A 119 4.46 -5.88 11.14
CA ALA A 119 3.19 -6.46 11.56
C ALA A 119 3.26 -7.98 11.77
N TYR A 120 3.98 -8.69 10.90
CA TYR A 120 4.22 -10.12 11.05
C TYR A 120 5.03 -10.42 12.33
N ARG A 121 6.07 -9.63 12.61
CA ARG A 121 6.85 -9.74 13.86
C ARG A 121 5.99 -9.46 15.10
N GLY A 122 5.16 -8.44 15.07
CA GLY A 122 4.23 -8.12 16.16
C GLY A 122 3.24 -9.25 16.46
N CYS A 123 2.68 -9.87 15.42
CA CYS A 123 1.82 -11.05 15.53
C CYS A 123 2.59 -12.27 16.10
N ALA A 124 3.82 -12.50 15.64
CA ALA A 124 4.67 -13.60 16.12
C ALA A 124 5.09 -13.44 17.59
N LEU A 125 5.35 -12.21 18.05
CA LEU A 125 5.76 -11.90 19.43
C LEU A 125 4.59 -11.97 20.42
N THR A 126 3.36 -11.67 19.97
CA THR A 126 2.16 -11.62 20.84
C THR A 126 1.35 -12.92 20.89
N GLY A 127 1.80 -13.99 20.22
CA GLY A 127 1.35 -15.36 20.51
C GLY A 127 0.28 -15.95 19.58
N GLY A 128 0.37 -15.74 18.26
CA GLY A 128 -0.51 -16.39 17.28
C GLY A 128 0.26 -17.16 16.19
N LEU A 129 0.74 -18.37 16.53
CA LEU A 129 1.11 -19.50 15.64
C LEU A 129 1.78 -19.15 14.28
N PRO A 130 3.13 -19.33 14.10
CA PRO A 130 3.86 -20.54 14.46
C PRO A 130 5.27 -20.26 15.03
N SER A 131 5.40 -20.18 16.35
CA SER A 131 6.69 -20.35 17.04
C SER A 131 7.30 -21.74 16.80
N MET A 132 6.53 -22.74 16.34
CA MET A 132 7.02 -24.10 16.04
C MET A 132 7.81 -24.22 14.72
N LEU A 133 7.73 -23.25 13.80
CA LEU A 133 8.53 -23.27 12.56
C LEU A 133 9.78 -22.40 12.63
N ALA A 134 9.79 -21.37 13.49
CA ALA A 134 10.93 -20.49 13.68
C ALA A 134 12.15 -21.21 14.30
N ASP A 135 11.91 -22.18 15.18
CA ASP A 135 12.98 -22.94 15.85
C ASP A 135 13.71 -23.93 14.92
N ARG A 136 13.15 -24.25 13.74
CA ARG A 136 13.72 -25.24 12.80
C ARG A 136 14.47 -24.62 11.61
N VAL A 137 14.33 -23.32 11.37
CA VAL A 137 14.98 -22.63 10.23
C VAL A 137 16.24 -21.86 10.65
N TRP A 138 16.38 -21.51 11.94
CA TRP A 138 17.51 -20.69 12.44
C TRP A 138 18.54 -21.46 13.28
N ASN A 139 18.46 -22.79 13.36
CA ASN A 139 19.46 -23.64 14.00
C ASN A 139 20.38 -24.32 12.97
N PHE A 140 21.13 -23.49 12.23
CA PHE A 140 22.40 -23.85 11.60
C PHE A 140 23.38 -22.68 11.76
#